data_AF-A0A7C2IMY0-F1
#
_entry.id   AF-A0A7C2IMY0-F1
#
_cell.length_a   1.000
_cell.length_b   1.000
_cell.length_c   1.000
_cell.angle_alpha   90.00
_cell.angle_beta   90.00
_cell.angle_gamma   90.00
#
_symmetry.space_group_name_H-M   'P 1'
#
loop_
_entity.id
_entity.type
_entity.pdbx_description
1 polymer ?
#
loop_
_entity_poly.entity_id
_entity_poly.type
_entity_poly.pdbx_seq_one_letter_code
_entity_poly.pdbx_strand_id
1 'polypeptide(L)'
;LYRRTMLEEVGLFDEDFFLYCEDTDLGLRARWAGWTCLYVPEAVVEHRYSHSAGRASRLKAYYVERNRLFVVVKNFPARALWKVPFFAAARYFWHVVLLARGEGRAAEFRREGHSAWELVRIVLAAHASLWGARRRLAIARRVIRRKRRISAREFCRLMRAHAIGLREVAAL
;
A
#
# COMPACT_ATOMS: atom_id res chain seq x y z
N LEU A 1 -11.23 -9.92 11.78
CA LEU A 1 -10.89 -11.20 12.47
C LEU A 1 -10.09 -12.08 11.52
N TYR A 2 -9.13 -12.84 12.04
CA TYR A 2 -8.32 -13.78 11.25
C TYR A 2 -8.41 -15.19 11.83
N ARG A 3 -8.49 -16.22 10.96
CA ARG A 3 -8.37 -17.61 11.40
C ARG A 3 -6.93 -17.90 11.79
N ARG A 4 -6.72 -18.57 12.93
CA ARG A 4 -5.38 -19.00 13.38
C ARG A 4 -4.65 -19.81 12.30
N THR A 5 -5.34 -20.78 11.70
CA THR A 5 -4.78 -21.63 10.63
C THR A 5 -4.33 -20.85 9.41
N MET A 6 -4.99 -19.73 9.08
CA MET A 6 -4.53 -18.84 8.02
C MET A 6 -3.20 -18.17 8.39
N LEU A 7 -3.08 -17.66 9.63
CA LEU A 7 -1.87 -17.00 10.12
C LEU A 7 -0.69 -17.97 10.23
N GLU A 8 -0.93 -19.21 10.67
CA GLU A 8 0.06 -20.29 10.66
C GLU A 8 0.54 -20.61 9.24
N GLU A 9 -0.38 -20.59 8.26
CA GLU A 9 -0.04 -20.86 6.87
C GLU A 9 0.76 -19.72 6.22
N VAL A 10 0.30 -18.47 6.33
CA VAL A 10 0.86 -17.35 5.56
C VAL A 10 1.89 -16.51 6.32
N GLY A 11 1.95 -16.65 7.65
CA GLY A 11 2.77 -15.85 8.56
C GLY A 11 2.08 -14.58 9.05
N LEU A 12 2.60 -13.99 10.12
CA LEU A 12 2.10 -12.76 10.75
C LEU A 12 2.44 -11.50 9.91
N PHE A 13 2.40 -10.31 10.50
CA PHE A 13 2.83 -9.09 9.84
C PHE A 13 4.31 -9.13 9.47
N ASP A 14 4.65 -8.50 8.35
CA ASP A 14 6.04 -8.37 7.92
C ASP A 14 6.66 -7.13 8.57
N GLU A 15 7.67 -7.35 9.42
CA GLU A 15 8.37 -6.30 10.17
C GLU A 15 9.06 -5.28 9.27
N ASP A 16 9.37 -5.62 8.00
CA ASP A 16 9.92 -4.64 7.04
C ASP A 16 8.97 -3.45 6.82
N PHE A 17 7.66 -3.62 7.05
CA PHE A 17 6.67 -2.54 6.91
C PHE A 17 6.69 -1.56 8.07
N PHE A 18 7.03 -2.01 9.29
CA PHE A 18 6.98 -1.24 10.55
C PHE A 18 5.60 -0.65 10.89
N LEU A 19 5.04 0.22 10.04
CA LEU A 19 3.72 0.85 10.18
C LEU A 19 3.09 1.16 8.81
N TYR A 20 1.77 1.03 8.72
CA TYR A 20 0.93 1.14 7.51
C TYR A 20 1.17 0.06 6.45
N CYS A 21 0.07 -0.45 5.88
CA CYS A 21 0.02 -1.45 4.81
C CYS A 21 0.53 -2.86 5.19
N GLU A 22 0.91 -3.11 6.44
CA GLU A 22 1.21 -4.45 6.95
C GLU A 22 -0.01 -5.38 6.87
N ASP A 23 -1.19 -4.81 7.12
CA ASP A 23 -2.50 -5.45 6.99
C ASP A 23 -2.82 -5.78 5.53
N THR A 24 -2.52 -4.86 4.62
CA THR A 24 -2.70 -5.00 3.17
C THR A 24 -1.79 -6.10 2.64
N ASP A 25 -0.53 -6.14 3.06
CA ASP A 25 0.39 -7.22 2.72
C ASP A 25 -0.11 -8.58 3.23
N LEU A 26 -0.52 -8.67 4.50
CA LEU A 26 -1.07 -9.90 5.08
C LEU A 26 -2.30 -10.38 4.29
N GLY A 27 -3.23 -9.47 3.98
CA GLY A 27 -4.41 -9.78 3.19
C GLY A 27 -4.07 -10.28 1.79
N LEU A 28 -3.09 -9.68 1.11
CA LEU A 28 -2.67 -10.13 -0.22
C LEU A 28 -1.94 -11.48 -0.17
N ARG A 29 -1.13 -11.75 0.85
CA ARG A 29 -0.54 -13.08 1.07
C ARG A 29 -1.61 -14.13 1.32
N ALA A 30 -2.63 -13.82 2.13
CA ALA A 30 -3.78 -14.68 2.35
C ALA A 30 -4.54 -14.96 1.04
N ARG A 31 -4.80 -13.93 0.22
CA ARG A 31 -5.40 -14.10 -1.11
C ARG A 31 -4.56 -15.01 -2.01
N TRP A 32 -3.23 -14.83 -2.03
CA TRP A 32 -2.35 -15.73 -2.80
C TRP A 32 -2.47 -17.18 -2.35
N ALA A 33 -2.60 -17.42 -1.04
CA ALA A 33 -2.80 -18.75 -0.44
C ALA A 33 -4.26 -19.27 -0.56
N GLY A 34 -5.14 -18.59 -1.30
CA GLY A 34 -6.51 -19.04 -1.56
C GLY A 34 -7.52 -18.70 -0.46
N TRP A 35 -7.12 -17.95 0.57
CA TRP A 35 -8.04 -17.48 1.59
C TRP A 35 -8.93 -16.35 1.07
N THR A 36 -10.14 -16.26 1.60
CA THR A 36 -11.09 -15.19 1.28
C THR A 36 -11.15 -14.15 2.41
N CYS A 37 -11.51 -12.92 2.05
CA CYS A 37 -11.82 -11.84 2.98
C CYS A 37 -13.28 -11.45 2.75
N LEU A 38 -14.04 -11.38 3.84
CA LEU A 38 -15.45 -11.02 3.87
C LEU A 38 -15.60 -9.68 4.56
N TYR A 39 -16.39 -8.79 3.97
CA TYR A 39 -16.86 -7.56 4.59
C TYR A 39 -18.24 -7.82 5.18
N VAL A 40 -18.43 -7.53 6.46
CA VAL A 40 -19.68 -7.74 7.20
C VAL A 40 -20.19 -6.37 7.65
N PRO A 41 -21.08 -5.71 6.88
CA PRO A 41 -21.51 -4.35 7.16
C PRO A 41 -22.28 -4.21 8.48
N GLU A 42 -22.86 -5.30 8.99
CA GLU A 42 -23.60 -5.34 10.25
C GLU A 42 -22.67 -5.33 11.48
N ALA A 43 -21.39 -5.69 11.31
CA ALA A 43 -20.40 -5.67 12.38
C ALA A 43 -19.74 -4.28 12.47
N VAL A 44 -20.29 -3.40 13.30
CA VAL A 44 -19.85 -1.99 13.42
C VAL A 44 -18.91 -1.79 14.61
N VAL A 45 -17.79 -1.10 14.37
CA VAL A 45 -16.83 -0.66 15.41
C VAL A 45 -16.47 0.80 15.18
N GLU A 46 -16.53 1.62 16.22
CA GLU A 46 -16.09 3.02 16.14
C GLU A 46 -14.56 3.14 16.23
N HIS A 47 -13.97 3.88 15.29
CA HIS A 47 -12.54 4.15 15.28
C HIS A 47 -12.26 5.66 15.16
N ARG A 48 -11.44 6.20 16.08
CA ARG A 48 -11.01 7.60 16.06
C ARG A 48 -9.83 7.76 15.10
N TYR A 49 -10.12 8.14 13.86
CA TYR A 49 -9.14 8.18 12.78
C TYR A 49 -7.97 9.17 13.01
N SER A 50 -6.75 8.65 12.85
CA SER A 50 -5.48 9.41 12.89
C SER A 50 -5.20 10.16 14.21
N HIS A 51 -5.70 9.67 15.34
CA HIS A 51 -5.50 10.29 16.64
C HIS A 51 -4.03 10.24 17.12
N SER A 52 -3.35 9.09 16.99
CA SER A 52 -2.01 8.91 17.56
C SER A 52 -0.86 9.45 16.70
N ALA A 53 -1.01 9.48 15.37
CA ALA A 53 0.08 9.83 14.46
C ALA A 53 -0.09 11.20 13.79
N GLY A 54 -1.19 11.91 14.03
CA GLY A 54 -1.54 13.15 13.32
C GLY A 54 -1.95 12.90 11.87
N ARG A 55 -2.74 13.83 11.30
CA ARG A 55 -3.28 13.69 9.94
C ARG A 55 -2.24 13.95 8.87
N ALA A 56 -1.32 14.91 9.05
CA ALA A 56 -0.26 15.20 8.09
C ALA A 56 1.17 15.01 8.63
N SER A 57 1.41 13.92 9.38
CA SER A 57 2.75 13.56 9.84
C SER A 57 3.70 13.17 8.71
N ARG A 58 4.94 13.69 8.77
CA ARG A 58 6.08 13.29 7.90
C ARG A 58 6.32 11.77 7.93
N LEU A 59 6.21 11.17 9.11
CA LEU A 59 6.40 9.74 9.31
C LEU A 59 5.33 8.96 8.53
N LYS A 60 4.08 9.38 8.66
CA LYS A 60 2.95 8.77 7.94
C LYS A 60 3.11 8.90 6.43
N ALA A 61 3.41 10.11 5.93
CA ALA A 61 3.63 10.35 4.52
C ALA A 61 4.75 9.45 3.95
N TYR A 62 5.86 9.31 4.68
CA TYR A 62 6.97 8.45 4.27
C TYR A 62 6.59 6.96 4.25
N TYR A 63 6.09 6.42 5.36
CA TYR A 63 5.83 4.98 5.44
C TYR A 63 4.66 4.54 4.55
N VAL A 64 3.61 5.35 4.39
CA VAL A 64 2.52 5.04 3.43
C VAL A 64 3.06 4.97 2.01
N GLU A 65 3.87 5.95 1.59
CA GLU A 65 4.44 5.99 0.25
C GLU A 65 5.41 4.82 0.02
N ARG A 66 6.34 4.62 0.95
CA ARG A 66 7.32 3.52 0.94
C ARG A 66 6.63 2.16 0.88
N ASN A 67 5.68 1.93 1.79
CA ASN A 67 5.07 0.63 1.95
C ASN A 67 4.10 0.32 0.81
N ARG A 68 3.47 1.32 0.19
CA ARG A 68 2.72 1.11 -1.06
C ARG A 68 3.61 0.53 -2.16
N LEU A 69 4.84 1.03 -2.32
CA LEU A 69 5.80 0.47 -3.26
C LEU A 69 6.20 -0.96 -2.86
N PHE A 70 6.44 -1.21 -1.57
CA PHE A 70 6.79 -2.54 -1.07
C PHE A 70 5.66 -3.55 -1.31
N VAL A 71 4.40 -3.20 -1.00
CA VAL A 71 3.22 -4.05 -1.27
C VAL A 71 3.20 -4.47 -2.73
N VAL A 72 3.33 -3.49 -3.64
CA VAL A 72 3.25 -3.75 -5.08
C VAL A 72 4.39 -4.66 -5.53
N VAL A 73 5.64 -4.31 -5.19
CA VAL A 73 6.81 -5.11 -5.56
C VAL A 73 6.76 -6.51 -4.93
N LYS A 74 6.30 -6.64 -3.69
CA LYS A 74 6.24 -7.91 -2.96
C LYS A 74 5.11 -8.82 -3.47
N ASN A 75 3.92 -8.29 -3.73
CA ASN A 75 2.72 -9.11 -3.95
C ASN A 75 2.26 -9.21 -5.41
N PHE A 76 2.47 -8.20 -6.25
CA PHE A 76 1.85 -8.17 -7.59
C PHE A 76 2.57 -9.13 -8.56
N PRO A 77 1.90 -9.73 -9.56
CA PRO A 77 2.57 -10.54 -10.59
C PRO A 77 3.74 -9.80 -11.25
N ALA A 78 4.84 -10.49 -11.58
CA ALA A 78 6.03 -9.84 -12.14
C ALA A 78 5.73 -9.05 -13.43
N ARG A 79 4.86 -9.63 -14.28
CA ARG A 79 4.35 -8.98 -15.49
C ARG A 79 3.48 -7.75 -15.24
N ALA A 80 3.03 -7.48 -14.02
CA ALA A 80 2.32 -6.24 -13.69
C ALA A 80 3.29 -5.13 -13.25
N LEU A 81 4.52 -5.47 -12.84
CA LEU A 81 5.47 -4.52 -12.27
C LEU A 81 5.96 -3.47 -13.28
N TRP A 82 5.98 -3.80 -14.58
CA TRP A 82 6.35 -2.81 -15.61
C TRP A 82 5.37 -1.62 -15.66
N LYS A 83 4.12 -1.80 -15.20
CA LYS A 83 3.11 -0.72 -15.18
C LYS A 83 3.28 0.24 -13.99
N VAL A 84 4.01 -0.17 -12.97
CA VAL A 84 4.17 0.57 -11.71
C VAL A 84 4.70 1.99 -11.89
N PRO A 85 5.76 2.25 -12.68
CA PRO A 85 6.23 3.63 -12.90
C PRO A 85 5.14 4.53 -13.51
N PHE A 86 4.32 4.01 -14.43
CA PHE A 86 3.22 4.77 -15.05
C PHE A 86 2.11 5.08 -14.04
N PHE A 87 1.71 4.10 -13.22
CA PHE A 87 0.73 4.33 -12.15
C PHE A 87 1.25 5.31 -11.09
N ALA A 88 2.53 5.22 -10.74
CA ALA A 88 3.17 6.15 -9.80
C ALA A 88 3.19 7.57 -10.37
N ALA A 89 3.64 7.75 -11.62
CA ALA A 89 3.66 9.04 -12.30
C ALA A 89 2.26 9.67 -12.40
N ALA A 90 1.25 8.90 -12.84
CA ALA A 90 -0.12 9.37 -12.94
C ALA A 90 -0.70 9.77 -11.56
N ARG A 91 -0.35 9.05 -10.50
CA ARG A 91 -0.75 9.41 -9.14
C ARG A 91 -0.06 10.69 -8.65
N TYR A 92 1.25 10.85 -8.87
CA TYR A 92 1.94 12.09 -8.50
C TYR A 92 1.40 13.29 -9.27
N PHE A 93 1.08 13.11 -10.55
CA PHE A 93 0.39 14.13 -11.34
C PHE A 93 -0.91 14.56 -10.65
N TRP A 94 -1.76 13.62 -10.24
CA TRP A 94 -2.99 13.96 -9.51
C TRP A 94 -2.74 14.61 -8.15
N HIS A 95 -1.70 14.21 -7.41
CA HIS A 95 -1.32 14.91 -6.18
C HIS A 95 -0.92 16.37 -6.44
N VAL A 96 -0.19 16.65 -7.52
CA VAL A 96 0.17 18.02 -7.91
C VAL A 96 -1.06 18.82 -8.31
N VAL A 97 -1.97 18.24 -9.12
CA VAL A 97 -3.22 18.90 -9.54
C VAL A 97 -4.10 19.22 -8.33
N LEU A 98 -4.31 18.27 -7.41
CA LEU A 98 -5.12 18.48 -6.21
C LEU A 98 -4.46 19.50 -5.27
N LEU A 99 -3.13 19.44 -5.13
CA LEU A 99 -2.37 20.43 -4.36
C LEU A 99 -2.56 21.85 -4.88
N ALA A 100 -2.51 22.04 -6.21
CA ALA A 100 -2.74 23.33 -6.85
C ALA A 100 -4.17 23.87 -6.63
N ARG A 101 -5.14 22.96 -6.37
CA ARG A 101 -6.53 23.29 -6.04
C ARG A 101 -6.77 23.46 -4.53
N GLY A 102 -5.74 23.27 -3.70
CA GLY A 102 -5.90 23.29 -2.23
C GLY A 102 -6.65 22.07 -1.67
N GLU A 103 -6.79 21.01 -2.47
CA GLU A 103 -7.53 19.80 -2.12
C GLU A 103 -6.61 18.58 -1.86
N GLY A 104 -7.15 17.59 -1.17
CA GLY A 104 -6.48 16.30 -0.92
C GLY A 104 -5.36 16.34 0.13
N ARG A 105 -4.70 15.19 0.32
CA ARG A 105 -3.69 15.01 1.38
C ARG A 105 -2.44 15.85 1.22
N ALA A 106 -2.00 16.08 -0.01
CA ALA A 106 -0.85 16.93 -0.27
C ALA A 106 -1.11 18.38 0.17
N ALA A 107 -2.33 18.88 -0.03
CA ALA A 107 -2.73 20.20 0.44
C ALA A 107 -2.90 20.25 1.96
N GLU A 108 -3.47 19.21 2.58
CA GLU A 108 -3.53 19.07 4.04
C GLU A 108 -2.13 19.14 4.67
N PHE A 109 -1.17 18.41 4.11
CA PHE A 109 0.24 18.45 4.53
C PHE A 109 0.85 19.86 4.44
N ARG A 110 0.54 20.62 3.38
CA ARG A 110 0.96 22.03 3.27
C ARG A 110 0.29 22.93 4.31
N ARG A 111 -1.00 22.71 4.60
CA ARG A 111 -1.77 23.51 5.58
C ARG A 111 -1.29 23.30 7.01
N GLU A 112 -0.76 22.11 7.33
CA GLU A 112 -0.12 21.84 8.62
C GLU A 112 1.30 22.44 8.74
N GLY A 113 1.74 23.24 7.77
CA GLY A 113 2.98 24.03 7.83
C GLY A 113 4.19 23.37 7.14
N HIS A 114 4.02 22.21 6.50
CA HIS A 114 5.11 21.57 5.76
C HIS A 114 5.32 22.17 4.37
N SER A 115 6.55 22.07 3.85
CA SER A 115 6.92 22.53 2.51
C SER A 115 6.61 21.49 1.43
N ALA A 116 6.42 21.95 0.19
CA ALA A 116 6.30 21.03 -0.96
C ALA A 116 7.59 20.24 -1.22
N TRP A 117 8.75 20.82 -0.91
CA TRP A 117 10.05 20.16 -1.04
C TRP A 117 10.19 18.95 -0.12
N GLU A 118 9.55 18.97 1.05
CA GLU A 118 9.51 17.79 1.93
C GLU A 118 8.74 16.63 1.30
N LEU A 119 7.62 16.90 0.61
CA LEU A 119 6.88 15.87 -0.13
C LEU A 119 7.76 15.25 -1.22
N VAL A 120 8.51 16.06 -1.96
CA VAL A 120 9.45 15.57 -2.98
C VAL A 120 10.54 14.69 -2.34
N ARG A 121 11.15 15.14 -1.24
CA ARG A 121 12.15 14.35 -0.50
C ARG A 121 11.58 13.03 0.02
N ILE A 122 10.36 13.05 0.54
CA ILE A 122 9.65 11.85 1.02
C ILE A 122 9.47 10.85 -0.12
N VAL A 123 8.97 11.30 -1.28
CA VAL A 123 8.79 10.46 -2.46
C VAL A 123 10.14 9.87 -2.90
N LEU A 124 11.17 10.70 -3.05
CA LEU A 124 12.51 10.22 -3.44
C LEU A 124 13.08 9.20 -2.45
N ALA A 125 12.98 9.47 -1.14
CA ALA A 125 13.45 8.57 -0.10
C ALA A 125 12.67 7.24 -0.10
N ALA A 126 11.36 7.28 -0.33
CA ALA A 126 10.54 6.08 -0.46
C ALA A 126 10.95 5.23 -1.67
N HIS A 127 11.26 5.84 -2.81
CA HIS A 127 11.72 5.10 -4.00
C HIS A 127 13.14 4.55 -3.80
N ALA A 128 14.05 5.33 -3.20
CA ALA A 128 15.40 4.89 -2.87
C ALA A 128 15.38 3.66 -1.94
N SER A 129 14.42 3.58 -1.01
CA SER A 129 14.29 2.45 -0.10
C SER A 129 14.06 1.10 -0.80
N LEU A 130 13.46 1.09 -2.01
CA LEU A 130 13.27 -0.13 -2.80
C LEU A 130 14.61 -0.76 -3.13
N TRP A 131 15.63 0.05 -3.41
CA TRP A 131 16.97 -0.46 -3.66
C TRP A 131 17.51 -1.18 -2.42
N GLY A 132 17.43 -0.57 -1.25
CA GLY A 132 17.87 -1.18 0.01
C GLY A 132 17.12 -2.47 0.36
N ALA A 133 15.82 -2.53 0.05
CA ALA A 133 14.97 -3.68 0.34
C ALA A 133 14.93 -4.75 -0.78
N ARG A 134 15.54 -4.50 -1.95
CA ARG A 134 15.37 -5.35 -3.16
C ARG A 134 15.61 -6.84 -2.92
N ARG A 135 16.61 -7.20 -2.11
CA ARG A 135 16.91 -8.60 -1.77
C ARG A 135 15.83 -9.23 -0.88
N ARG A 136 15.42 -8.53 0.19
CA ARG A 136 14.36 -8.99 1.09
C ARG A 136 13.03 -9.14 0.36
N LEU A 137 12.65 -8.15 -0.45
CA LEU A 137 11.44 -8.19 -1.28
C LEU A 137 11.48 -9.34 -2.32
N ALA A 138 12.64 -9.63 -2.91
CA ALA A 138 12.79 -10.75 -3.83
C ALA A 138 12.62 -12.11 -3.13
N ILE A 139 13.18 -12.27 -1.92
CA ILE A 139 13.00 -13.47 -1.10
C ILE A 139 11.54 -13.63 -0.71
N ALA A 140 10.92 -12.57 -0.18
CA ALA A 140 9.52 -12.58 0.22
C ALA A 140 8.59 -12.93 -0.95
N ARG A 141 8.84 -12.38 -2.15
CA ARG A 141 8.17 -12.80 -3.38
C ARG A 141 8.25 -14.30 -3.61
N ARG A 142 9.45 -14.89 -3.51
CA ARG A 142 9.63 -16.34 -3.75
C ARG A 142 8.82 -17.17 -2.75
N VAL A 143 8.81 -16.78 -1.48
CA VAL A 143 8.01 -17.45 -0.43
C VAL A 143 6.52 -17.40 -0.78
N ILE A 144 5.99 -16.22 -1.12
CA ILE A 144 4.59 -16.05 -1.53
C ILE A 144 4.26 -16.89 -2.77
N ARG A 145 5.17 -16.92 -3.75
CA ARG A 145 4.98 -17.70 -4.98
C ARG A 145 4.97 -19.21 -4.74
N ARG A 146 5.72 -19.72 -3.76
CA ARG A 146 5.72 -21.13 -3.37
C ARG A 146 4.43 -21.54 -2.67
N LYS A 147 3.83 -20.64 -1.88
CA LYS A 147 2.58 -20.88 -1.15
C LYS A 147 1.31 -20.53 -1.95
N ARG A 148 1.45 -20.09 -3.21
CA ARG A 148 0.28 -19.62 -3.98
C ARG A 148 -0.66 -20.79 -4.32
N ARG A 149 -1.95 -20.57 -4.14
CA ARG A 149 -3.04 -21.44 -4.61
C ARG A 149 -3.84 -20.84 -5.76
N ILE A 150 -3.76 -19.51 -5.98
CA ILE A 150 -4.42 -18.84 -7.10
C ILE A 150 -3.45 -18.44 -8.23
N SER A 151 -3.99 -18.31 -9.44
CA SER A 151 -3.22 -17.90 -10.61
C SER A 151 -2.96 -16.38 -10.64
N ALA A 152 -1.96 -15.94 -11.43
CA ALA A 152 -1.73 -14.51 -11.63
C ALA A 152 -2.89 -13.79 -12.32
N ARG A 153 -3.61 -14.49 -13.21
CA ARG A 153 -4.79 -13.95 -13.89
C ARG A 153 -5.94 -13.74 -12.92
N GLU A 154 -6.14 -14.69 -12.02
CA GLU A 154 -7.15 -14.62 -10.96
C GLU A 154 -6.85 -13.51 -9.96
N PHE A 155 -5.60 -13.40 -9.50
CA PHE A 155 -5.16 -12.27 -8.68
C PHE A 155 -5.47 -10.92 -9.36
N CYS A 156 -5.09 -10.76 -10.63
CA CYS A 156 -5.38 -9.53 -11.38
C CYS A 156 -6.88 -9.28 -11.61
N ARG A 157 -7.72 -10.32 -11.57
CA ARG A 157 -9.19 -10.19 -11.63
C ARG A 157 -9.71 -9.65 -10.30
N LEU A 158 -9.26 -10.23 -9.19
CA LEU A 158 -9.61 -9.77 -7.83
C LEU A 158 -9.22 -8.31 -7.61
N MET A 159 -8.01 -7.91 -8.01
CA MET A 159 -7.55 -6.52 -7.87
C MET A 159 -8.37 -5.53 -8.72
N ARG A 160 -8.94 -5.98 -9.84
CA ARG A 160 -9.76 -5.12 -10.72
C ARG A 160 -11.22 -5.03 -10.29
N ALA A 161 -11.76 -6.08 -9.65
CA ALA A 161 -13.17 -6.13 -9.26
C ALA A 161 -13.58 -4.97 -8.33
N HIS A 162 -12.64 -4.46 -7.53
CA HIS A 162 -12.86 -3.37 -6.59
C HIS A 162 -11.81 -2.25 -6.73
N ALA A 163 -11.27 -2.06 -7.94
CA ALA A 163 -10.29 -1.01 -8.18
C ALA A 163 -10.96 0.37 -8.14
N ILE A 164 -10.38 1.30 -7.39
CA ILE A 164 -10.77 2.71 -7.36
C ILE A 164 -9.88 3.56 -8.29
N GLY A 165 -10.41 4.68 -8.76
CA GLY A 165 -9.71 5.56 -9.70
C GLY A 165 -8.47 6.24 -9.10
N LEU A 166 -7.46 6.55 -9.92
CA LEU A 166 -6.23 7.21 -9.44
C LEU A 166 -6.47 8.59 -8.82
N ARG A 167 -7.49 9.31 -9.30
CA ARG A 167 -7.92 10.59 -8.72
C ARG A 167 -8.47 10.40 -7.31
N GLU A 168 -9.34 9.41 -7.10
CA GLU A 168 -9.89 9.07 -5.78
C GLU A 168 -8.75 8.67 -4.83
N VAL A 169 -7.84 7.83 -5.30
CA VAL A 169 -6.64 7.41 -4.54
C VAL A 169 -5.76 8.59 -4.12
N ALA A 170 -5.65 9.64 -4.95
CA ALA A 170 -4.86 10.83 -4.62
C ALA A 170 -5.57 11.80 -3.67
N ALA A 171 -6.90 11.71 -3.59
CA ALA A 171 -7.74 12.50 -2.69
C ALA A 171 -7.84 11.89 -1.27
N LEU A 172 -7.76 10.56 -1.15
CA LEU A 172 -7.80 9.79 0.10
C LEU A 172 -6.58 10.00 1.00
#